data_AF-A0A969NC55-F1
#
_entry.id   AF-A0A969NC55-F1
#
_cell.length_a   1.000
_cell.length_b   1.000
_cell.length_c   1.000
_cell.angle_alpha   90.00
_cell.angle_beta   90.00
_cell.angle_gamma   90.00
#
_symmetry.space_group_name_H-M   'P 1'
#
loop_
_entity.id
_entity.type
_entity.pdbx_description
1 polymer ?
#
loop_
_entity_poly.entity_id
_entity_poly.type
_entity_poly.pdbx_seq_one_letter_code
_entity_poly.pdbx_strand_id
1 'polypeptide(L)'
;MPSCASPVSDGMVIYTNNERIRESRKRALELLLSNHYADCIGPCKNNCPAGVDVQSYIALIAAEKYGEAIELIKEANPMALSICRVCVRDCEVMCRRENIDQPVAINALKRYVADIDNNTWIPEIKPKNNKKIAIVGGGPAGLTCAYYLAREGYSPTILERLPELGGMLRYGIPEYRLPKSTLDSEIKWITDIGVEVKTGVEMGKDFTIESLKKDGYDAIFLGVGAHRASKMQLDLEDETEGIIKGIDFLRELILKGFQNWMVPLLLSGGGTQPLMLPVLPFDVVQKM
;
A
#
# COMPACT_ATOMS: atom_id res chain seq x y z
N MET A 1 -44.25 2.34 31.89
CA MET A 1 -43.29 3.17 32.63
C MET A 1 -41.91 2.56 32.48
N PRO A 2 -40.85 3.36 32.27
CA PRO A 2 -39.50 2.84 32.24
C PRO A 2 -39.14 2.26 33.61
N SER A 3 -38.29 1.23 33.63
CA SER A 3 -37.87 0.56 34.86
C SER A 3 -37.23 1.52 35.86
N CYS A 4 -36.52 2.54 35.37
CA CYS A 4 -35.88 3.57 36.19
C CYS A 4 -36.85 4.53 36.92
N ALA A 5 -38.14 4.52 36.57
CA ALA A 5 -39.15 5.37 37.19
C ALA A 5 -40.20 4.56 37.97
N SER A 6 -40.04 3.23 38.07
CA SER A 6 -41.00 2.35 38.73
C SER A 6 -40.52 2.05 40.16
N PRO A 7 -41.20 2.55 41.21
CA PRO A 7 -40.82 2.27 42.59
C PRO A 7 -41.00 0.78 42.89
N VAL A 8 -39.98 0.18 43.51
CA VAL A 8 -40.00 -1.23 43.90
C VAL A 8 -40.95 -1.40 45.09
N SER A 9 -41.77 -2.44 45.04
CA SER A 9 -42.68 -2.82 46.11
C SER A 9 -42.47 -4.27 46.51
N ASP A 10 -42.82 -4.59 47.75
CA ASP A 10 -42.69 -5.95 48.26
C ASP A 10 -43.58 -6.92 47.46
N GLY A 11 -43.04 -8.10 47.11
CA GLY A 11 -43.72 -9.10 46.26
C GLY A 11 -43.79 -8.76 44.75
N MET A 12 -43.12 -7.71 44.28
CA MET A 12 -43.08 -7.36 42.85
C MET A 12 -42.39 -8.45 42.00
N VAL A 13 -43.04 -8.89 40.93
CA VAL A 13 -42.49 -9.87 39.97
C VAL A 13 -41.94 -9.14 38.74
N ILE A 14 -40.63 -9.29 38.50
CA ILE A 14 -39.92 -8.61 37.40
C ILE A 14 -39.65 -9.61 36.27
N TYR A 15 -40.21 -9.34 35.11
CA TYR A 15 -39.89 -10.07 33.88
C TYR A 15 -38.80 -9.33 33.12
N THR A 16 -37.67 -9.98 32.85
CA THR A 16 -36.51 -9.35 32.19
C THR A 16 -36.32 -9.81 30.74
N ASN A 17 -37.09 -10.83 30.30
CA ASN A 17 -37.00 -11.43 28.97
C ASN A 17 -38.37 -11.95 28.52
N ASN A 18 -39.06 -11.19 27.67
CA ASN A 18 -40.27 -11.60 26.96
C ASN A 18 -40.35 -10.84 25.63
N GLU A 19 -41.32 -11.20 24.78
CA GLU A 19 -41.48 -10.62 23.44
C GLU A 19 -41.61 -9.09 23.47
N ARG A 20 -42.47 -8.56 24.35
CA ARG A 20 -42.66 -7.11 24.53
C ARG A 20 -41.37 -6.38 24.91
N ILE A 21 -40.55 -6.96 25.79
CA ILE A 21 -39.25 -6.39 26.20
C ILE A 21 -38.25 -6.44 25.03
N ARG A 22 -38.25 -7.53 24.25
CA ARG A 22 -37.39 -7.65 23.06
C ARG A 22 -37.76 -6.62 22.00
N GLU A 23 -39.05 -6.45 21.72
CA GLU A 23 -39.54 -5.41 20.80
C GLU A 23 -39.18 -4.01 21.28
N SER A 24 -39.34 -3.72 22.57
CA SER A 24 -38.98 -2.41 23.13
C SER A 24 -37.47 -2.14 23.05
N ARG A 25 -36.62 -3.14 23.33
CA ARG A 25 -35.15 -3.02 23.18
C ARG A 25 -34.76 -2.83 21.72
N LYS A 26 -35.38 -3.58 20.81
CA LYS A 26 -35.18 -3.46 19.36
C LYS A 26 -35.54 -2.05 18.87
N ARG A 27 -36.72 -1.53 19.21
CA ARG A 27 -37.14 -0.16 18.85
C ARG A 27 -36.22 0.92 19.43
N ALA A 28 -35.75 0.76 20.67
CA ALA A 28 -34.80 1.68 21.26
C ALA A 28 -33.45 1.68 20.52
N LEU A 29 -32.95 0.51 20.11
CA LEU A 29 -31.75 0.38 19.29
C LEU A 29 -31.96 0.99 17.89
N GLU A 30 -33.11 0.71 17.26
CA GLU A 30 -33.48 1.29 15.97
C GLU A 30 -33.55 2.83 16.03
N LEU A 31 -34.05 3.41 17.13
CA LEU A 31 -34.04 4.86 17.37
C LEU A 31 -32.65 5.43 17.66
N LEU A 32 -31.79 4.68 18.38
CA LEU A 32 -30.39 5.08 18.58
C LEU A 32 -29.62 5.10 17.25
N LEU A 33 -29.90 4.14 16.38
CA LEU A 33 -29.34 4.05 15.03
C LEU A 33 -29.99 5.06 14.06
N SER A 34 -31.24 5.47 14.29
CA SER A 34 -31.94 6.40 13.40
C SER A 34 -31.32 7.80 13.36
N ASN A 35 -30.47 8.15 14.33
CA ASN A 35 -29.77 9.43 14.39
C ASN A 35 -28.23 9.27 14.43
N HIS A 36 -27.70 8.12 13.99
CA HIS A 36 -26.26 7.87 13.92
C HIS A 36 -25.62 8.73 12.82
N TYR A 37 -25.14 9.92 13.18
CA TYR A 37 -24.43 10.86 12.31
C TYR A 37 -22.90 10.63 12.26
N ALA A 38 -22.39 9.63 12.99
CA ALA A 38 -20.98 9.26 12.95
C ALA A 38 -20.79 8.16 11.91
N ASP A 39 -19.69 8.21 11.16
CA ASP A 39 -19.35 7.09 10.29
C ASP A 39 -19.16 5.83 11.15
N CYS A 40 -19.90 4.75 10.88
CA CYS A 40 -19.64 3.41 11.39
C CYS A 40 -18.19 2.95 11.07
N ILE A 41 -17.56 3.62 10.10
CA ILE A 41 -16.20 3.44 9.64
C ILE A 41 -15.39 4.68 10.03
N GLY A 42 -14.32 4.53 10.82
CA GLY A 42 -13.48 5.68 11.17
C GLY A 42 -12.96 6.43 9.93
N PRO A 43 -12.86 7.78 9.98
CA PRO A 43 -12.37 8.57 8.84
C PRO A 43 -10.97 8.17 8.39
N CYS A 44 -10.16 7.62 9.31
CA CYS A 44 -8.87 7.03 9.01
C CYS A 44 -8.92 5.82 8.06
N LYS A 45 -9.97 4.99 8.13
CA LYS A 45 -10.21 3.87 7.20
C LYS A 45 -10.77 4.40 5.87
N ASN A 46 -11.74 5.30 5.92
CA ASN A 46 -12.33 5.91 4.72
C ASN A 46 -11.29 6.65 3.86
N ASN A 47 -10.33 7.32 4.50
CA ASN A 47 -9.28 8.06 3.81
C ASN A 47 -8.06 7.21 3.47
N CYS A 48 -8.04 5.92 3.83
CA CYS A 48 -6.98 5.01 3.41
C CYS A 48 -7.31 4.49 2.01
N PRO A 49 -6.47 4.72 0.98
CA PRO A 49 -6.75 4.22 -0.37
C PRO A 49 -6.84 2.69 -0.47
N ALA A 50 -6.16 1.98 0.44
CA ALA A 50 -6.21 0.53 0.54
C ALA A 50 -7.36 0.03 1.44
N GLY A 51 -8.13 0.91 2.07
CA GLY A 51 -9.27 0.54 2.93
C GLY A 51 -8.89 -0.24 4.19
N VAL A 52 -7.64 -0.15 4.64
CA VAL A 52 -7.13 -0.93 5.80
C VAL A 52 -7.89 -0.56 7.07
N ASP A 53 -8.21 -1.57 7.89
CA ASP A 53 -8.96 -1.37 9.14
C ASP A 53 -8.09 -0.78 10.27
N VAL A 54 -7.91 0.54 10.22
CA VAL A 54 -7.07 1.30 11.16
C VAL A 54 -7.46 1.09 12.62
N GLN A 55 -8.75 1.11 12.92
CA GLN A 55 -9.23 1.00 14.29
C GLN A 55 -8.90 -0.38 14.87
N SER A 56 -9.14 -1.43 14.08
CA SER A 56 -8.96 -2.80 14.53
C SER A 56 -7.50 -3.17 14.69
N TYR A 57 -6.61 -2.85 13.72
CA TYR A 57 -5.20 -3.20 13.92
C TYR A 57 -4.54 -2.38 15.03
N ILE A 58 -4.96 -1.13 15.28
CA ILE A 58 -4.44 -0.37 16.43
C ILE A 58 -4.90 -1.00 17.75
N ALA A 59 -6.15 -1.47 17.82
CA ALA A 59 -6.63 -2.18 19.00
C ALA A 59 -5.86 -3.49 19.23
N LEU A 60 -5.54 -4.24 18.17
CA LEU A 60 -4.71 -5.44 18.24
C LEU A 60 -3.29 -5.12 18.71
N ILE A 61 -2.68 -4.05 18.21
CA ILE A 61 -1.36 -3.56 18.66
C ILE A 61 -1.39 -3.20 20.15
N ALA A 62 -2.42 -2.48 20.60
CA ALA A 62 -2.58 -2.12 22.00
C ALA A 62 -2.80 -3.34 22.92
N ALA A 63 -3.34 -4.43 22.37
CA ALA A 63 -3.48 -5.72 23.04
C ALA A 63 -2.26 -6.65 22.85
N GLU A 64 -1.14 -6.14 22.31
CA GLU A 64 0.10 -6.89 22.04
C GLU A 64 -0.08 -8.09 21.09
N LYS A 65 -1.16 -8.10 20.31
CA LYS A 65 -1.48 -9.11 19.29
C LYS A 65 -0.89 -8.72 17.93
N TYR A 66 0.44 -8.62 17.86
CA TYR A 66 1.14 -8.12 16.68
C TYR A 66 0.95 -8.98 15.43
N GLY A 67 0.90 -10.31 15.58
CA GLY A 67 0.62 -11.25 14.49
C GLY A 67 -0.76 -10.98 13.86
N GLU A 68 -1.82 -10.99 14.68
CA GLU A 68 -3.19 -10.69 14.23
C GLU A 68 -3.27 -9.29 13.57
N ALA A 69 -2.53 -8.30 14.09
CA ALA A 69 -2.52 -6.96 13.53
C ALA A 69 -1.92 -6.92 12.11
N ILE A 70 -0.78 -7.60 11.88
CA ILE A 70 -0.17 -7.60 10.54
C ILE A 70 -0.97 -8.43 9.54
N GLU A 71 -1.58 -9.54 9.98
CA GLU A 71 -2.49 -10.35 9.17
C GLU A 71 -3.64 -9.48 8.66
N LEU A 72 -4.32 -8.78 9.58
CA LEU A 72 -5.43 -7.88 9.24
C LEU A 72 -5.01 -6.75 8.28
N ILE A 73 -3.79 -6.21 8.43
CA ILE A 73 -3.26 -5.21 7.49
C ILE A 73 -3.06 -5.83 6.10
N LYS A 74 -2.47 -7.03 6.03
CA LYS A 74 -2.14 -7.74 4.79
C LYS A 74 -3.35 -8.29 4.05
N GLU A 75 -4.49 -8.46 4.72
CA GLU A 75 -5.75 -8.79 4.05
C GLU A 75 -6.16 -7.76 3.01
N ALA A 76 -5.96 -6.47 3.32
CA ALA A 76 -6.31 -5.34 2.46
C ALA A 76 -5.11 -4.76 1.70
N ASN A 77 -3.90 -4.87 2.26
CA ASN A 77 -2.69 -4.32 1.68
C ASN A 77 -1.51 -5.31 1.75
N PRO A 78 -1.22 -6.07 0.67
CA PRO A 78 -0.10 -7.01 0.65
C PRO A 78 1.27 -6.32 0.67
N MET A 79 1.34 -5.00 0.46
CA MET A 79 2.59 -4.23 0.43
C MET A 79 2.77 -3.35 1.67
N ALA A 80 2.44 -3.88 2.86
CA ALA A 80 2.47 -3.15 4.12
C ALA A 80 3.86 -2.59 4.47
N LEU A 81 4.94 -3.36 4.33
CA LEU A 81 6.31 -2.99 4.67
C LEU A 81 6.79 -1.81 3.81
N SER A 82 6.58 -1.89 2.49
CA SER A 82 6.98 -0.81 1.58
C SER A 82 6.11 0.42 1.74
N ILE A 83 4.78 0.24 1.81
CA ILE A 83 3.84 1.37 1.91
C ILE A 83 4.05 2.16 3.20
N CYS A 84 4.36 1.52 4.33
CA CYS A 84 4.66 2.21 5.59
C CYS A 84 5.82 3.23 5.49
N ARG A 85 6.73 3.07 4.53
CA ARG A 85 7.89 3.94 4.32
C ARG A 85 7.62 5.09 3.34
N VAL A 86 6.62 4.95 2.49
CA VAL A 86 6.35 5.87 1.36
C VAL A 86 4.96 6.51 1.42
N CYS A 87 4.09 6.02 2.30
CA CYS A 87 2.74 6.53 2.51
C CYS A 87 2.73 8.01 2.91
N VAL A 88 1.82 8.76 2.31
CA VAL A 88 1.57 10.19 2.59
C VAL A 88 0.66 10.41 3.80
N ARG A 89 0.19 9.33 4.42
CA ARG A 89 -0.54 9.32 5.70
C ARG A 89 -1.89 10.05 5.69
N ASP A 90 -2.65 9.91 4.61
CA ASP A 90 -4.02 10.44 4.48
C ASP A 90 -4.93 10.06 5.67
N CYS A 91 -4.75 8.86 6.22
CA CYS A 91 -5.45 8.39 7.41
C CYS A 91 -5.19 9.23 8.68
N GLU A 92 -4.01 9.86 8.80
CA GLU A 92 -3.65 10.76 9.90
C GLU A 92 -4.22 12.16 9.67
N VAL A 93 -4.24 12.64 8.42
CA VAL A 93 -4.79 13.97 8.05
C VAL A 93 -6.25 14.13 8.47
N MET A 94 -7.07 13.09 8.30
CA MET A 94 -8.49 13.11 8.67
C MET A 94 -8.77 12.46 10.03
N CYS A 95 -7.74 12.31 10.88
CA CYS A 95 -7.90 11.65 12.17
C CYS A 95 -8.80 12.48 13.09
N ARG A 96 -9.90 11.89 13.57
CA ARG A 96 -10.84 12.59 14.47
C ARG A 96 -10.19 13.08 15.78
N ARG A 97 -9.08 12.47 16.19
CA ARG A 97 -8.33 12.86 17.40
C ARG A 97 -7.72 14.26 17.30
N GLU A 98 -7.51 14.78 16.08
CA GLU A 98 -7.13 16.18 15.84
C GLU A 98 -8.07 17.18 16.52
N ASN A 99 -9.35 16.85 16.66
CA ASN A 99 -10.33 17.72 17.33
C ASN A 99 -10.14 17.78 18.86
N ILE A 100 -9.20 17.03 19.43
CA ILE A 100 -8.89 16.98 20.86
C ILE A 100 -7.46 17.46 21.11
N ASP A 101 -6.49 16.76 20.52
CA ASP A 101 -5.06 17.07 20.68
C ASP A 101 -4.31 16.96 19.34
N GLN A 102 -3.91 15.76 18.93
CA GLN A 102 -3.13 15.52 17.72
C GLN A 102 -3.50 14.17 17.09
N PRO A 103 -3.18 13.92 15.82
CA PRO A 103 -3.53 12.68 15.16
C PRO A 103 -2.81 11.51 15.83
N VAL A 104 -3.44 10.34 15.82
CA VAL A 104 -2.74 9.11 16.19
C VAL A 104 -1.63 8.86 15.17
N ALA A 105 -0.45 8.42 15.63
CA ALA A 105 0.67 8.04 14.77
C ALA A 105 0.42 6.70 14.05
N ILE A 106 -0.67 6.63 13.27
CA ILE A 106 -1.22 5.45 12.61
C ILE A 106 -0.15 4.75 11.76
N ASN A 107 0.58 5.50 10.93
CA ASN A 107 1.59 4.94 10.06
C ASN A 107 2.81 4.44 10.83
N ALA A 108 3.16 5.07 11.95
CA ALA A 108 4.26 4.62 12.82
C ALA A 108 3.92 3.28 13.49
N LEU A 109 2.69 3.16 14.00
CA LEU A 109 2.19 1.91 14.57
C LEU A 109 2.16 0.79 13.51
N LYS A 110 1.61 1.08 12.33
CA LYS A 110 1.58 0.13 11.21
C LYS A 110 2.99 -0.30 10.79
N ARG A 111 3.94 0.65 10.75
CA ARG A 111 5.36 0.38 10.43
C ARG A 111 6.01 -0.50 11.47
N TYR A 112 5.80 -0.24 12.77
CA TYR A 112 6.36 -1.04 13.84
C TYR A 112 6.00 -2.52 13.70
N VAL A 113 4.71 -2.83 13.50
CA VAL A 113 4.26 -4.23 13.33
C VAL A 113 4.78 -4.84 12.03
N ALA A 114 4.79 -4.06 10.94
CA ALA A 114 5.34 -4.55 9.68
C ALA A 114 6.83 -4.87 9.81
N ASP A 115 7.62 -4.07 10.53
CA ASP A 115 9.06 -4.26 10.67
C ASP A 115 9.44 -5.48 11.53
N ILE A 116 8.56 -5.93 12.44
CA ILE A 116 8.78 -7.15 13.24
C ILE A 116 8.17 -8.41 12.61
N ASP A 117 7.42 -8.25 11.50
CA ASP A 117 6.83 -9.38 10.79
C ASP A 117 7.88 -10.16 9.99
N ASN A 118 7.96 -11.46 10.25
CA ASN A 118 8.85 -12.38 9.55
C ASN A 118 8.23 -12.97 8.27
N ASN A 119 7.08 -12.44 7.81
CA ASN A 119 6.36 -12.89 6.62
C ASN A 119 5.96 -14.38 6.68
N THR A 120 5.66 -14.90 7.87
CA THR A 120 5.33 -16.33 8.07
C THR A 120 3.86 -16.64 7.82
N TRP A 121 2.98 -15.65 7.92
CA TRP A 121 1.57 -15.83 7.62
C TRP A 121 1.36 -16.02 6.12
N ILE A 122 0.56 -17.02 5.74
CA ILE A 122 0.19 -17.30 4.36
C ILE A 122 -1.32 -17.09 4.26
N PRO A 123 -1.81 -16.27 3.30
CA PRO A 123 -3.24 -16.07 3.12
C PRO A 123 -3.93 -17.35 2.66
N GLU A 124 -5.23 -17.45 2.89
CA GLU A 124 -6.05 -18.51 2.30
C GLU A 124 -6.01 -18.43 0.77
N ILE A 125 -5.72 -19.57 0.13
CA ILE A 125 -5.65 -19.74 -1.33
C ILE A 125 -6.77 -20.68 -1.76
N LYS A 126 -7.66 -20.19 -2.65
CA LYS A 126 -8.75 -20.99 -3.21
C LYS A 126 -8.21 -22.09 -4.15
N PRO A 127 -8.96 -23.19 -4.34
CA PRO A 127 -8.59 -24.23 -5.30
C PRO A 127 -8.29 -23.68 -6.69
N LYS A 128 -7.30 -24.27 -7.37
CA LYS A 128 -6.88 -23.82 -8.70
C LYS A 128 -8.04 -23.89 -9.69
N ASN A 129 -8.23 -22.79 -10.44
CA ASN A 129 -9.28 -22.69 -11.47
C ASN A 129 -8.74 -22.92 -12.90
N ASN A 130 -7.46 -23.29 -13.02
CA ASN A 130 -6.73 -23.56 -14.27
C ASN A 130 -6.70 -22.41 -15.29
N LYS A 131 -7.02 -21.18 -14.88
CA LYS A 131 -6.92 -19.98 -15.73
C LYS A 131 -5.59 -19.28 -15.54
N LYS A 132 -4.95 -18.92 -16.65
CA LYS A 132 -3.63 -18.28 -16.70
C LYS A 132 -3.79 -16.78 -16.93
N ILE A 133 -3.13 -15.96 -16.13
CA ILE A 133 -3.26 -14.50 -16.21
C ILE A 133 -1.88 -13.87 -16.42
N ALA A 134 -1.71 -13.09 -17.49
CA ALA A 134 -0.47 -12.35 -17.72
C ALA A 134 -0.57 -10.97 -17.05
N ILE A 135 0.47 -10.58 -16.32
CA ILE A 135 0.58 -9.29 -15.63
C ILE A 135 1.80 -8.59 -16.21
N VAL A 136 1.58 -7.53 -16.99
CA VAL A 136 2.68 -6.77 -17.61
C VAL A 136 3.08 -5.64 -16.67
N GLY A 137 4.28 -5.74 -16.10
CA GLY A 137 4.84 -4.81 -15.12
C GLY A 137 4.86 -5.39 -13.70
N GLY A 138 6.04 -5.42 -13.09
CA GLY A 138 6.34 -5.92 -11.75
C GLY A 138 6.32 -4.83 -10.67
N GLY A 139 5.64 -3.71 -10.90
CA GLY A 139 5.48 -2.64 -9.92
C GLY A 139 4.41 -2.95 -8.85
N PRO A 140 4.08 -1.98 -7.98
CA PRO A 140 3.11 -2.17 -6.89
C PRO A 140 1.75 -2.67 -7.36
N ALA A 141 1.26 -2.14 -8.49
CA ALA A 141 -0.01 -2.56 -9.09
C ALA A 141 0.05 -4.02 -9.57
N GLY A 142 1.13 -4.41 -10.25
CA GLY A 142 1.32 -5.77 -10.75
C GLY A 142 1.47 -6.79 -9.62
N LEU A 143 2.28 -6.48 -8.60
CA LEU A 143 2.45 -7.32 -7.41
C LEU A 143 1.14 -7.51 -6.64
N THR A 144 0.40 -6.43 -6.42
CA THR A 144 -0.91 -6.49 -5.74
C THR A 144 -1.93 -7.28 -6.56
N CYS A 145 -1.97 -7.07 -7.88
CA CYS A 145 -2.82 -7.84 -8.79
C CYS A 145 -2.49 -9.34 -8.74
N ALA A 146 -1.21 -9.68 -8.82
CA ALA A 146 -0.73 -11.06 -8.75
C ALA A 146 -1.11 -11.72 -7.42
N TYR A 147 -0.95 -10.99 -6.31
CA TYR A 147 -1.32 -11.47 -4.98
C TYR A 147 -2.80 -11.88 -4.90
N TYR A 148 -3.71 -10.97 -5.27
CA TYR A 148 -5.14 -11.25 -5.20
C TYR A 148 -5.58 -12.33 -6.20
N LEU A 149 -4.99 -12.36 -7.40
CA LEU A 149 -5.28 -13.41 -8.39
C LEU A 149 -4.82 -14.79 -7.91
N ALA A 150 -3.62 -14.89 -7.34
CA ALA A 150 -3.11 -16.15 -6.77
C ALA A 150 -4.02 -16.65 -5.64
N ARG A 151 -4.45 -15.77 -4.72
CA ARG A 151 -5.42 -16.11 -3.66
C ARG A 151 -6.74 -16.63 -4.19
N GLU A 152 -7.21 -16.12 -5.33
CA GLU A 152 -8.43 -16.56 -5.99
C GLU A 152 -8.26 -17.85 -6.83
N GLY A 153 -7.10 -18.51 -6.75
CA GLY A 153 -6.82 -19.78 -7.42
C GLY A 153 -6.44 -19.65 -8.90
N TYR A 154 -6.19 -18.44 -9.39
CA TYR A 154 -5.64 -18.21 -10.73
C TYR A 154 -4.14 -18.52 -10.77
N SER A 155 -3.58 -18.69 -11.97
CA SER A 155 -2.13 -18.83 -12.19
C SER A 155 -1.56 -17.56 -12.83
N PRO A 156 -1.20 -16.54 -12.03
CA PRO A 156 -0.63 -15.30 -12.54
C PRO A 156 0.85 -15.43 -12.90
N THR A 157 1.24 -14.82 -14.01
CA THR A 157 2.64 -14.68 -14.45
C THR A 157 2.96 -13.18 -14.62
N ILE A 158 3.91 -12.68 -13.84
CA ILE A 158 4.43 -11.31 -13.97
C ILE A 158 5.51 -11.28 -15.05
N LEU A 159 5.36 -10.38 -16.01
CA LEU A 159 6.32 -10.07 -17.08
C LEU A 159 6.89 -8.68 -16.80
N GLU A 160 8.17 -8.61 -16.43
CA GLU A 160 8.86 -7.36 -16.06
C GLU A 160 10.05 -7.12 -17.00
N ARG A 161 10.20 -5.87 -17.44
CA ARG A 161 11.27 -5.43 -18.34
C ARG A 161 12.60 -5.31 -17.63
N LEU A 162 12.61 -4.80 -16.41
CA LEU A 162 13.81 -4.56 -15.62
C LEU A 162 14.28 -5.86 -14.94
N PRO A 163 15.55 -5.90 -14.45
CA PRO A 163 16.12 -7.13 -13.89
C PRO A 163 15.39 -7.66 -12.65
N GLU A 164 14.74 -6.78 -11.88
CA GLU A 164 14.09 -7.10 -10.61
C GLU A 164 12.71 -6.45 -10.50
N LEU A 165 11.83 -7.07 -9.69
CA LEU A 165 10.49 -6.58 -9.41
C LEU A 165 10.50 -5.37 -8.45
N GLY A 166 9.40 -4.65 -8.38
CA GLY A 166 9.18 -3.52 -7.47
C GLY A 166 8.92 -2.19 -8.18
N GLY A 167 9.19 -2.11 -9.49
CA GLY A 167 8.91 -0.92 -10.30
C GLY A 167 9.49 0.36 -9.68
N MET A 168 8.68 1.42 -9.55
CA MET A 168 9.13 2.67 -8.95
C MET A 168 9.56 2.57 -7.47
N LEU A 169 9.06 1.58 -6.71
CA LEU A 169 9.56 1.35 -5.34
C LEU A 169 11.03 0.91 -5.36
N ARG A 170 11.40 0.09 -6.34
CA ARG A 170 12.80 -0.32 -6.52
C ARG A 170 13.62 0.77 -7.18
N TYR A 171 13.17 1.30 -8.31
CA TYR A 171 13.99 2.11 -9.23
C TYR A 171 13.77 3.63 -9.11
N GLY A 172 12.88 4.09 -8.23
CA GLY A 172 12.61 5.51 -8.01
C GLY A 172 12.76 5.96 -6.57
N ILE A 173 12.85 5.03 -5.61
CA ILE A 173 12.96 5.34 -4.19
C ILE A 173 14.35 4.95 -3.67
N PRO A 174 15.11 5.86 -3.04
CA PRO A 174 16.46 5.58 -2.54
C PRO A 174 16.52 4.57 -1.39
N GLU A 175 17.70 3.97 -1.19
CA GLU A 175 18.00 2.99 -0.14
C GLU A 175 17.63 3.48 1.27
N TYR A 176 18.00 4.73 1.60
CA TYR A 176 17.77 5.29 2.93
C TYR A 176 16.28 5.46 3.27
N ARG A 177 15.41 5.53 2.24
CA ARG A 177 13.96 5.68 2.40
C ARG A 177 13.25 4.33 2.37
N LEU A 178 13.63 3.46 1.42
CA LEU A 178 13.10 2.11 1.27
C LEU A 178 14.25 1.14 0.98
N PRO A 179 14.75 0.43 2.02
CA PRO A 179 15.81 -0.55 1.85
C PRO A 179 15.40 -1.67 0.89
N LYS A 180 16.29 -2.06 -0.03
CA LYS A 180 15.94 -3.09 -1.04
C LYS A 180 15.75 -4.45 -0.43
N SER A 181 16.52 -4.78 0.61
CA SER A 181 16.32 -6.03 1.36
C SER A 181 14.92 -6.16 1.96
N THR A 182 14.35 -5.05 2.48
CA THR A 182 12.96 -5.03 2.95
C THR A 182 11.99 -5.27 1.80
N LEU A 183 12.18 -4.56 0.68
CA LEU A 183 11.34 -4.72 -0.51
C LEU A 183 11.43 -6.16 -1.08
N ASP A 184 12.62 -6.75 -1.12
CA ASP A 184 12.86 -8.12 -1.57
C ASP A 184 12.10 -9.13 -0.71
N SER A 185 12.13 -8.97 0.62
CA SER A 185 11.41 -9.85 1.54
C SER A 185 9.90 -9.82 1.31
N GLU A 186 9.34 -8.63 1.09
CA GLU A 186 7.91 -8.43 0.84
C GLU A 186 7.50 -8.96 -0.53
N ILE A 187 8.29 -8.69 -1.58
CA ILE A 187 8.06 -9.23 -2.92
C ILE A 187 8.12 -10.75 -2.90
N LYS A 188 9.12 -11.33 -2.21
CA LYS A 188 9.28 -12.78 -2.10
C LYS A 188 8.03 -13.41 -1.49
N TRP A 189 7.55 -12.85 -0.37
CA TRP A 189 6.32 -13.31 0.28
C TRP A 189 5.10 -13.27 -0.67
N ILE A 190 4.96 -12.21 -1.48
CA ILE A 190 3.91 -12.10 -2.49
C ILE A 190 4.08 -13.14 -3.61
N THR A 191 5.31 -13.45 -4.02
CA THR A 191 5.55 -14.38 -5.13
C THR A 191 5.47 -15.84 -4.71
N ASP A 192 5.80 -16.14 -3.45
CA ASP A 192 5.84 -17.50 -2.90
C ASP A 192 4.45 -18.18 -2.87
N ILE A 193 3.35 -17.41 -2.93
CA ILE A 193 1.98 -17.96 -2.98
C ILE A 193 1.58 -18.52 -4.36
N GLY A 194 2.54 -18.73 -5.26
CA GLY A 194 2.34 -19.38 -6.57
C GLY A 194 2.29 -18.42 -7.75
N VAL A 195 2.95 -17.26 -7.66
CA VAL A 195 3.09 -16.30 -8.76
C VAL A 195 4.34 -16.65 -9.57
N GLU A 196 4.19 -16.84 -10.88
CA GLU A 196 5.34 -17.00 -11.78
C GLU A 196 5.92 -15.63 -12.14
N VAL A 197 7.24 -15.53 -12.27
CA VAL A 197 7.94 -14.27 -12.57
C VAL A 197 8.90 -14.47 -13.72
N LYS A 198 8.83 -13.56 -14.71
CA LYS A 198 9.80 -13.45 -15.81
C LYS A 198 10.28 -12.01 -15.89
N THR A 199 11.54 -11.79 -15.55
CA THR A 199 12.21 -10.49 -15.66
C THR A 199 13.01 -10.40 -16.97
N GLY A 200 13.42 -9.20 -17.35
CA GLY A 200 14.17 -8.97 -18.59
C GLY A 200 13.36 -9.14 -19.88
N VAL A 201 12.02 -9.10 -19.81
CA VAL A 201 11.13 -9.23 -20.97
C VAL A 201 10.27 -7.98 -21.16
N GLU A 202 10.23 -7.45 -22.38
CA GLU A 202 9.61 -6.18 -22.70
C GLU A 202 8.44 -6.33 -23.68
N MET A 203 7.28 -5.82 -23.27
CA MET A 203 6.11 -5.71 -24.14
C MET A 203 6.43 -4.79 -25.34
N GLY A 204 6.14 -5.27 -26.55
CA GLY A 204 6.44 -4.58 -27.80
C GLY A 204 7.81 -4.90 -28.39
N LYS A 205 8.69 -5.62 -27.67
CA LYS A 205 9.94 -6.17 -28.20
C LYS A 205 9.94 -7.69 -28.18
N ASP A 206 9.70 -8.28 -27.01
CA ASP A 206 9.79 -9.72 -26.79
C ASP A 206 8.42 -10.41 -26.92
N PHE A 207 7.34 -9.70 -26.60
CA PHE A 207 5.97 -10.21 -26.71
C PHE A 207 4.96 -9.11 -27.04
N THR A 208 3.79 -9.50 -27.54
CA THR A 208 2.64 -8.62 -27.79
C THR A 208 1.39 -9.15 -27.08
N ILE A 209 0.31 -8.36 -27.06
CA ILE A 209 -0.98 -8.81 -26.52
C ILE A 209 -1.48 -10.06 -27.28
N GLU A 210 -1.31 -10.06 -28.59
CA GLU A 210 -1.71 -11.16 -29.47
C GLU A 210 -0.89 -12.42 -29.22
N SER A 211 0.42 -12.30 -28.98
CA SER A 211 1.25 -13.46 -28.64
C SER A 211 0.84 -14.04 -27.30
N LEU A 212 0.60 -13.21 -26.27
CA LEU A 212 0.12 -13.68 -24.98
C LEU A 212 -1.23 -14.39 -25.07
N LYS A 213 -2.17 -13.90 -25.90
CA LYS A 213 -3.43 -14.61 -26.14
C LYS A 213 -3.20 -15.98 -26.80
N LYS A 214 -2.27 -16.06 -27.76
CA LYS A 214 -1.88 -17.33 -28.42
C LYS A 214 -1.20 -18.30 -27.46
N ASP A 215 -0.44 -17.79 -26.48
CA ASP A 215 0.22 -18.57 -25.44
C ASP A 215 -0.76 -19.11 -24.37
N GLY A 216 -2.06 -18.84 -24.52
CA GLY A 216 -3.12 -19.41 -23.70
C GLY A 216 -3.40 -18.64 -22.41
N TYR A 217 -3.07 -17.35 -22.34
CA TYR A 217 -3.50 -16.49 -21.25
C TYR A 217 -4.97 -16.06 -21.41
N ASP A 218 -5.78 -16.31 -20.37
CA ASP A 218 -7.22 -16.00 -20.34
C ASP A 218 -7.48 -14.49 -20.16
N ALA A 219 -6.59 -13.80 -19.45
CA ALA A 219 -6.65 -12.37 -19.25
C ALA A 219 -5.26 -11.75 -19.15
N ILE A 220 -5.19 -10.45 -19.44
CA ILE A 220 -3.96 -9.66 -19.43
C ILE A 220 -4.22 -8.40 -18.63
N PHE A 221 -3.40 -8.16 -17.60
CA PHE A 221 -3.39 -6.92 -16.83
C PHE A 221 -2.19 -6.07 -17.23
N LEU A 222 -2.42 -4.79 -17.54
CA LEU A 222 -1.36 -3.84 -17.91
C LEU A 222 -1.06 -2.90 -16.74
N GLY A 223 0.02 -3.19 -16.03
CA GLY A 223 0.55 -2.43 -14.89
C GLY A 223 1.89 -1.76 -15.18
N VAL A 224 2.12 -1.32 -16.42
CA VAL A 224 3.43 -0.85 -16.90
C VAL A 224 3.91 0.44 -16.24
N GLY A 225 3.04 1.25 -15.64
CA GLY A 225 3.40 2.50 -14.99
C GLY A 225 3.91 3.60 -15.94
N ALA A 226 4.35 4.72 -15.37
CA ALA A 226 4.84 5.90 -16.11
C ALA A 226 6.37 6.02 -16.00
N HIS A 227 7.09 5.32 -16.86
CA HIS A 227 8.57 5.29 -16.84
C HIS A 227 9.25 6.41 -17.63
N ARG A 228 8.49 7.20 -18.40
CA ARG A 228 9.00 8.34 -19.16
C ARG A 228 8.93 9.60 -18.30
N ALA A 229 10.04 10.33 -18.20
CA ALA A 229 10.06 11.61 -17.51
C ALA A 229 9.34 12.70 -18.33
N SER A 230 8.69 13.62 -17.62
CA SER A 230 8.15 14.84 -18.20
C SER A 230 9.29 15.76 -18.64
N LYS A 231 9.05 16.44 -19.76
CA LYS A 231 9.96 17.43 -20.34
C LYS A 231 9.78 18.80 -19.69
N MET A 232 10.83 19.61 -19.66
CA MET A 232 10.74 21.01 -19.24
C MET A 232 10.22 21.91 -20.37
N GLN A 233 10.19 21.39 -21.60
CA GLN A 233 9.75 22.11 -22.80
C GLN A 233 10.66 23.30 -23.11
N LEU A 234 11.96 23.15 -22.83
CA LEU A 234 12.98 24.11 -23.21
C LEU A 234 13.59 23.72 -24.54
N ASP A 235 13.95 24.72 -25.34
CA ASP A 235 14.70 24.50 -26.57
C ASP A 235 16.03 23.80 -26.26
N LEU A 236 16.41 22.82 -27.09
CA LEU A 236 17.64 22.04 -26.97
C LEU A 236 17.79 21.23 -25.67
N GLU A 237 16.71 21.02 -24.89
CA GLU A 237 16.78 20.30 -23.59
C GLU A 237 17.36 18.88 -23.69
N ASP A 238 17.11 18.17 -24.80
CA ASP A 238 17.58 16.80 -25.04
C ASP A 238 18.99 16.78 -25.67
N GLU A 239 19.43 17.90 -26.24
CA GLU A 239 20.72 18.05 -26.95
C GLU A 239 21.80 18.64 -26.04
N THR A 240 21.41 19.31 -24.97
CA THR A 240 22.31 19.98 -24.04
C THR A 240 22.99 18.96 -23.12
N GLU A 241 24.31 18.87 -23.19
CA GLU A 241 25.11 18.02 -22.32
C GLU A 241 24.94 18.41 -20.83
N GLY A 242 24.81 17.41 -19.96
CA GLY A 242 24.63 17.62 -18.51
C GLY A 242 23.18 17.69 -18.05
N ILE A 243 22.19 17.75 -18.97
CA ILE A 243 20.77 17.64 -18.60
C ILE A 243 20.39 16.17 -18.47
N ILE A 244 20.10 15.73 -17.24
CA ILE A 244 19.63 14.37 -16.95
C ILE A 244 18.21 14.44 -16.38
N LYS A 245 17.31 13.63 -16.95
CA LYS A 245 15.93 13.52 -16.48
C LYS A 245 15.90 12.79 -15.13
N GLY A 246 15.14 13.30 -14.16
CA GLY A 246 15.16 12.79 -12.78
C GLY A 246 14.84 11.29 -12.63
N ILE A 247 13.88 10.76 -13.37
CA ILE A 247 13.56 9.32 -13.34
C ILE A 247 14.71 8.48 -13.91
N ASP A 248 15.35 8.97 -14.97
CA ASP A 248 16.46 8.26 -15.61
C ASP A 248 17.70 8.31 -14.70
N PHE A 249 17.98 9.46 -14.09
CA PHE A 249 19.00 9.61 -13.06
C PHE A 249 18.82 8.61 -11.91
N LEU A 250 17.63 8.56 -11.30
CA LEU A 250 17.37 7.67 -10.15
C LEU A 250 17.49 6.20 -10.56
N ARG A 251 16.99 5.85 -11.74
CA ARG A 251 17.11 4.49 -12.28
C ARG A 251 18.56 4.11 -12.52
N GLU A 252 19.35 4.99 -13.13
CA GLU A 252 20.77 4.73 -13.38
C GLU A 252 21.57 4.64 -12.09
N LEU A 253 21.30 5.51 -11.12
CA LEU A 253 21.93 5.46 -9.79
C LEU A 253 21.71 4.09 -9.13
N ILE A 254 20.51 3.53 -9.26
CA ILE A 254 20.15 2.25 -8.64
C ILE A 254 20.74 1.06 -9.43
N LEU A 255 20.76 1.13 -10.76
CA LEU A 255 21.29 0.05 -11.59
C LEU A 255 22.82 0.02 -11.71
N LYS A 256 23.46 1.19 -11.73
CA LYS A 256 24.89 1.35 -12.01
C LYS A 256 25.70 1.86 -10.81
N GLY A 257 25.03 2.18 -9.70
CA GLY A 257 25.67 2.83 -8.55
C GLY A 257 26.03 4.30 -8.82
N PHE A 258 26.57 4.96 -7.79
CA PHE A 258 27.00 6.34 -7.89
C PHE A 258 28.16 6.48 -8.88
N GLN A 259 27.93 7.24 -9.95
CA GLN A 259 28.98 7.65 -10.88
C GLN A 259 29.49 9.00 -10.38
N ASN A 260 30.82 9.16 -10.30
CA ASN A 260 31.45 10.28 -9.60
C ASN A 260 31.13 11.63 -10.29
N TRP A 261 30.04 12.29 -9.88
CA TRP A 261 29.58 13.55 -10.45
C TRP A 261 30.13 14.74 -9.66
N MET A 262 31.36 15.14 -9.97
CA MET A 262 31.99 16.35 -9.41
C MET A 262 31.58 17.60 -10.20
N VAL A 263 30.29 17.93 -10.20
CA VAL A 263 29.78 19.16 -10.83
C VAL A 263 28.64 19.77 -10.01
N PRO A 264 28.45 21.10 -10.04
CA PRO A 264 27.31 21.76 -9.40
C PRO A 264 25.99 21.18 -9.95
N LEU A 265 25.19 20.58 -9.07
CA LEU A 265 23.90 19.98 -9.43
C LEU A 265 22.78 21.01 -9.20
N LEU A 266 22.13 21.44 -10.28
CA LEU A 266 20.89 22.22 -10.19
C LEU A 266 19.68 21.28 -10.30
N LEU A 267 18.81 21.32 -9.30
CA LEU A 267 17.55 20.59 -9.30
C LEU A 267 16.41 21.54 -9.67
N SER A 268 15.75 21.24 -10.79
CA SER A 268 14.55 21.95 -11.24
C SER A 268 13.33 21.04 -11.09
N GLY A 269 12.33 21.50 -10.35
CA GLY A 269 11.06 20.79 -10.13
C GLY A 269 10.62 20.73 -8.66
N GLY A 270 9.32 20.50 -8.45
CA GLY A 270 8.72 20.24 -7.13
C GLY A 270 8.15 18.82 -7.02
N GLY A 271 7.91 18.34 -5.80
CA GLY A 271 7.33 17.01 -5.53
C GLY A 271 8.27 16.06 -4.82
N THR A 272 7.97 14.76 -4.83
CA THR A 272 8.75 13.76 -4.08
C THR A 272 10.10 13.43 -4.72
N GLN A 273 10.26 13.60 -6.04
CA GLN A 273 11.50 13.24 -6.76
C GLN A 273 12.71 14.11 -6.39
N PRO A 274 12.63 15.46 -6.35
CA PRO A 274 13.75 16.30 -5.90
C PRO A 274 14.16 16.03 -4.45
N LEU A 275 13.19 15.72 -3.58
CA LEU A 275 13.40 15.41 -2.15
C LEU A 275 14.04 14.04 -1.89
N MET A 276 14.11 13.19 -2.93
CA MET A 276 14.72 11.85 -2.86
C MET A 276 16.18 11.83 -3.29
N LEU A 277 16.76 12.99 -3.62
CA LEU A 277 18.18 13.08 -3.92
C LEU A 277 18.96 13.32 -2.63
N PRO A 278 20.09 12.62 -2.40
CA PRO A 278 20.94 12.91 -1.26
C PRO A 278 21.35 14.39 -1.32
N VAL A 279 21.09 15.13 -0.25
CA VAL A 279 21.60 16.49 -0.07
C VAL A 279 23.12 16.36 -0.03
N LEU A 280 23.79 16.72 -1.12
CA LEU A 280 25.24 16.86 -1.12
C LEU A 280 25.61 17.87 -0.02
N PRO A 281 26.70 17.65 0.75
CA PRO A 281 27.12 18.61 1.76
C PRO A 281 27.22 20.01 1.14
N PHE A 282 26.59 20.97 1.80
CA PHE A 282 26.35 22.35 1.36
C PHE A 282 27.63 23.19 1.13
N ASP A 283 28.82 22.63 1.37
CA ASP A 283 30.09 23.35 1.44
C ASP A 283 30.68 23.78 0.08
N VAL A 284 30.02 23.47 -1.04
CA VAL A 284 30.53 23.82 -2.39
C VAL A 284 29.81 25.02 -3.03
N VAL A 285 28.70 25.49 -2.46
CA VAL A 285 27.88 26.56 -3.10
C VAL A 285 28.36 27.99 -2.78
N GLN A 286 29.30 28.18 -1.86
CA GLN A 286 29.77 29.53 -1.45
C GLN A 286 31.03 30.05 -2.18
N LYS A 287 31.51 29.38 -3.22
CA LYS A 287 32.65 29.88 -4.03
C LYS A 287 32.34 29.87 -5.53
N MET A 288 31.35 30.65 -5.93
CA MET A 288 31.24 31.24 -7.27
C MET A 288 30.61 32.63 -7.16
#